data_AF-K1PQH7-F1
#
_entry.id   AF-K1PQH7-F1
#
_cell.length_a   1.000
_cell.length_b   1.000
_cell.length_c   1.000
_cell.angle_alpha   90.00
_cell.angle_beta   90.00
_cell.angle_gamma   90.00
#
_symmetry.space_group_name_H-M   'P 1'
#
loop_
_entity.id
_entity.type
_entity.pdbx_description
1 polymer ?
#
loop_
_entity_poly.entity_id
_entity_poly.type
_entity_poly.pdbx_seq_one_letter_code
_entity_poly.pdbx_strand_id
1 'polypeptide(L)'
;MLERSLKGNDVQKMVEEEGLLRKRSVFKKVNMNTSDTAVPLPEFPILSMEKLREITFGIYQLKEAKNYVLDNFTEDQFEVFVCNSVENLLRVKLRSRHSNSVRHTAFIHFTLDGEISGWYCTCKVGARVVGCCAHVASVLWYLGYFRFLGTQLHPLKFHGSMTDASLLPETDSESESEEIPEE
;
A
#
# COMPACT_ATOMS: atom_id res chain seq x y z
N MET A 1 0.51 1.09 17.35
CA MET A 1 0.85 2.15 16.37
C MET A 1 2.04 2.99 16.80
N LEU A 2 2.05 3.55 18.02
CA LEU A 2 3.24 4.21 18.59
C LEU A 2 4.48 3.30 18.54
N GLU A 3 4.31 2.03 18.92
CA GLU A 3 5.40 1.04 18.89
C GLU A 3 6.00 0.81 17.49
N ARG A 4 5.19 0.93 16.42
CA ARG A 4 5.70 0.82 15.04
C ARG A 4 6.45 2.07 14.60
N SER A 5 6.04 3.25 15.07
CA SER A 5 6.75 4.50 14.79
C SER A 5 8.15 4.55 15.42
N LEU A 6 8.36 3.80 16.49
CA LEU A 6 9.64 3.69 17.19
C LEU A 6 10.60 2.66 16.54
N LYS A 7 10.08 1.80 15.66
CA LYS A 7 10.86 0.76 14.97
C LYS A 7 11.19 1.22 13.56
N GLY A 8 12.34 0.78 13.05
CA GLY A 8 12.72 0.96 11.65
C GLY A 8 11.82 0.15 10.70
N ASN A 9 11.95 0.40 9.39
CA ASN A 9 11.27 -0.42 8.40
C ASN A 9 12.06 -1.71 8.14
N ASP A 10 11.64 -2.79 8.79
CA ASP A 10 12.32 -4.09 8.68
C ASP A 10 12.34 -4.63 7.24
N VAL A 11 11.28 -4.38 6.46
CA VAL A 11 11.22 -4.80 5.05
C VAL A 11 12.21 -3.99 4.20
N GLN A 12 12.37 -2.69 4.47
CA GLN A 12 13.38 -1.88 3.81
C GLN A 12 14.78 -2.42 4.11
N LYS A 13 15.09 -2.64 5.40
CA LYS A 13 16.37 -3.17 5.85
C LYS A 13 16.68 -4.51 5.17
N MET A 14 15.74 -5.44 5.18
CA MET A 14 15.85 -6.73 4.51
C MET A 14 16.12 -6.58 3.00
N VAL A 15 15.38 -5.71 2.32
CA VAL A 15 15.54 -5.46 0.87
C VAL A 15 16.93 -4.91 0.53
N GLU A 16 17.47 -4.06 1.40
CA GLU A 16 18.80 -3.44 1.23
C GLU A 16 19.93 -4.43 1.52
N GLU A 17 19.87 -5.15 2.65
CA GLU A 17 20.87 -6.15 3.07
C GLU A 17 20.97 -7.31 2.07
N GLU A 18 19.83 -7.83 1.62
CA GLU A 18 19.77 -8.93 0.65
C GLU A 18 19.94 -8.47 -0.81
N GLY A 19 20.00 -7.15 -1.06
CA GLY A 19 20.17 -6.58 -2.40
C GLY A 19 19.02 -6.93 -3.37
N LEU A 20 17.80 -7.07 -2.85
CA LEU A 20 16.63 -7.59 -3.59
C LEU A 20 16.13 -6.68 -4.71
N LEU A 21 16.53 -5.41 -4.71
CA LEU A 21 16.29 -4.51 -5.83
C LEU A 21 17.06 -4.90 -7.09
N ARG A 22 18.28 -5.43 -6.92
CA ARG A 22 19.21 -5.74 -8.03
C ARG A 22 19.12 -7.21 -8.45
N LYS A 23 18.91 -8.12 -7.50
CA LYS A 23 18.81 -9.56 -7.77
C LYS A 23 17.51 -9.86 -8.51
N ARG A 24 17.61 -10.23 -9.80
CA ARG A 24 16.45 -10.61 -10.62
C ARG A 24 16.16 -12.11 -10.60
N SER A 25 17.18 -12.95 -10.47
CA SER A 25 17.08 -14.42 -10.51
C SER A 25 16.23 -15.02 -9.39
N VAL A 26 16.16 -14.34 -8.25
CA VAL A 26 15.38 -14.80 -7.07
C VAL A 26 13.89 -14.49 -7.19
N PHE A 27 13.43 -13.85 -8.27
CA PHE A 27 12.05 -13.45 -8.44
C PHE A 27 11.39 -14.16 -9.62
N LYS A 28 10.29 -14.86 -9.35
CA LYS A 28 9.44 -15.47 -10.38
C LYS A 28 8.26 -14.56 -10.68
N LYS A 29 8.07 -14.18 -11.96
CA LYS A 29 6.90 -13.39 -12.39
C LYS A 29 5.64 -14.26 -12.24
N VAL A 30 4.57 -13.68 -11.73
CA VAL A 30 3.26 -14.32 -11.63
C VAL A 30 2.35 -13.79 -12.72
N ASN A 31 1.71 -14.70 -13.46
CA ASN A 31 0.69 -14.34 -14.44
C ASN A 31 -0.65 -14.16 -13.70
N MET A 32 -1.24 -12.96 -13.78
CA MET A 32 -2.49 -12.64 -13.09
C MET A 32 -3.74 -13.03 -13.90
N ASN A 33 -3.57 -13.48 -15.15
CA ASN A 33 -4.61 -13.51 -16.18
C ASN A 33 -5.02 -14.94 -16.55
N THR A 34 -4.33 -15.95 -16.02
CA THR A 34 -4.71 -17.34 -16.20
C THR A 34 -5.51 -17.80 -14.99
N SER A 35 -6.77 -18.19 -15.25
CA SER A 35 -7.53 -19.13 -14.42
C SER A 35 -6.84 -20.49 -14.27
N ASP A 36 -5.65 -20.65 -14.87
CA ASP A 36 -4.84 -21.84 -14.86
C ASP A 36 -3.70 -21.77 -13.84
N THR A 37 -3.71 -22.79 -13.00
CA THR A 37 -2.93 -23.10 -11.83
C THR A 37 -1.45 -23.37 -12.15
N ALA A 38 -0.66 -22.37 -12.57
CA ALA A 38 0.76 -22.63 -12.94
C ALA A 38 1.83 -21.74 -12.28
N VAL A 39 1.44 -20.78 -11.45
CA VAL A 39 2.26 -20.29 -10.33
C VAL A 39 1.28 -19.93 -9.24
N PRO A 40 1.21 -20.64 -8.11
CA PRO A 40 0.41 -20.16 -7.00
C PRO A 40 1.04 -18.82 -6.63
N LEU A 41 0.31 -17.73 -6.82
CA LEU A 41 0.55 -16.59 -5.96
C LEU A 41 0.53 -17.21 -4.54
N PRO A 42 1.63 -17.16 -3.75
CA PRO A 42 1.58 -17.62 -2.36
C PRO A 42 0.33 -17.00 -1.74
N GLU A 43 -0.44 -17.78 -0.96
CA GLU A 43 -1.82 -17.46 -0.50
C GLU A 43 -1.90 -16.05 0.09
N PHE A 44 -1.98 -15.05 -0.79
CA PHE A 44 -1.87 -13.67 -0.39
C PHE A 44 -3.15 -13.35 0.33
N PRO A 45 -3.07 -12.73 1.51
CA PRO A 45 -4.21 -12.68 2.38
C PRO A 45 -5.39 -11.95 1.77
N ILE A 46 -6.58 -12.48 2.05
CA ILE A 46 -7.83 -11.79 1.81
C ILE A 46 -7.97 -10.73 2.91
N LEU A 47 -7.89 -9.47 2.52
CA LEU A 47 -7.93 -8.33 3.42
C LEU A 47 -9.33 -7.73 3.44
N SER A 48 -9.87 -7.50 4.63
CA SER A 48 -11.06 -6.66 4.79
C SER A 48 -10.72 -5.18 4.52
N MET A 49 -11.73 -4.38 4.17
CA MET A 49 -11.52 -2.92 4.06
C MET A 49 -11.14 -2.28 5.39
N GLU A 50 -11.57 -2.84 6.51
CA GLU A 50 -11.15 -2.39 7.83
C GLU A 50 -9.64 -2.56 7.99
N LYS A 51 -9.12 -3.75 7.65
CA LYS A 51 -7.68 -4.01 7.69
C LYS A 51 -6.89 -3.10 6.76
N LEU A 52 -7.43 -2.86 5.56
CA LEU A 52 -6.85 -1.92 4.61
C LEU A 52 -6.81 -0.50 5.17
N ARG A 53 -7.86 -0.04 5.87
CA ARG A 53 -7.92 1.29 6.51
C ARG A 53 -6.91 1.42 7.65
N GLU A 54 -6.74 0.38 8.46
CA GLU A 54 -5.71 0.34 9.50
C GLU A 54 -4.31 0.54 8.91
N ILE A 55 -3.98 -0.21 7.85
CA ILE A 55 -2.67 -0.16 7.20
C ILE A 55 -2.43 1.19 6.51
N THR A 56 -3.43 1.70 5.80
CA THR A 56 -3.34 2.96 5.02
C THR A 56 -3.48 4.21 5.88
N PHE A 57 -3.88 4.05 7.13
CA PHE A 57 -4.16 5.14 8.06
C PHE A 57 -5.26 6.08 7.53
N GLY A 58 -6.33 5.48 7.01
CA GLY A 58 -7.53 6.19 6.56
C GLY A 58 -7.90 5.93 5.10
N ILE A 59 -8.97 6.58 4.66
CA ILE A 59 -9.61 6.28 3.36
C ILE A 59 -8.92 6.93 2.16
N TYR A 60 -8.11 7.97 2.38
CA TYR A 60 -7.52 8.76 1.30
C TYR A 60 -6.66 7.90 0.36
N GLN A 61 -5.70 7.15 0.92
CA GLN A 61 -4.83 6.28 0.11
C GLN A 61 -5.62 5.15 -0.57
N LEU A 62 -6.76 4.73 -0.01
CA LEU A 62 -7.63 3.72 -0.61
C LEU A 62 -8.44 4.27 -1.79
N LYS A 63 -8.90 5.52 -1.72
CA LYS A 63 -9.54 6.21 -2.86
C LYS A 63 -8.54 6.36 -4.00
N GLU A 64 -7.33 6.83 -3.70
CA GLU A 64 -6.25 6.94 -4.68
C GLU A 64 -5.86 5.58 -5.25
N ALA A 65 -5.78 4.55 -4.41
CA ALA A 65 -5.47 3.19 -4.83
C ALA A 65 -6.48 2.65 -5.84
N LYS A 66 -7.78 2.84 -5.57
CA LYS A 66 -8.86 2.43 -6.46
C LYS A 66 -8.76 3.14 -7.82
N ASN A 67 -8.62 4.46 -7.83
CA ASN A 67 -8.50 5.23 -9.07
C ASN A 67 -7.26 4.79 -9.86
N TYR A 68 -6.12 4.68 -9.17
CA TYR A 68 -4.87 4.23 -9.78
C TYR A 68 -5.02 2.85 -10.45
N VAL A 69 -5.66 1.89 -9.78
CA VAL A 69 -5.85 0.55 -10.33
C VAL A 69 -6.82 0.58 -11.51
N LEU A 70 -7.96 1.26 -11.40
CA LEU A 70 -8.94 1.33 -12.49
C LEU A 70 -8.39 2.00 -13.75
N ASP A 71 -7.60 3.06 -13.58
CA ASP A 71 -7.02 3.81 -14.71
C ASP A 71 -5.82 3.11 -15.35
N ASN A 72 -5.16 2.18 -14.64
CA ASN A 72 -3.87 1.61 -15.05
C ASN A 72 -3.83 0.07 -15.07
N PHE A 73 -4.98 -0.61 -15.11
CA PHE A 73 -5.04 -2.07 -15.13
C PHE A 73 -4.69 -2.68 -16.51
N THR A 74 -3.46 -2.47 -16.98
CA THR A 74 -2.88 -3.25 -18.10
C THR A 74 -1.70 -4.08 -17.60
N GLU A 75 -1.45 -5.24 -18.23
CA GLU A 75 -0.43 -6.21 -17.81
C GLU A 75 0.99 -5.62 -17.69
N ASP A 76 1.25 -4.53 -18.42
CA ASP A 76 2.54 -3.83 -18.45
C ASP A 76 2.72 -2.76 -17.36
N GLN A 77 1.70 -2.57 -16.52
CA GLN A 77 1.63 -1.56 -15.48
C GLN A 77 1.73 -2.15 -14.09
N PHE A 78 1.29 -3.40 -13.91
CA PHE A 78 1.25 -4.08 -12.62
C PHE A 78 1.92 -5.46 -12.71
N GLU A 79 3.26 -5.47 -12.61
CA GLU A 79 4.03 -6.71 -12.69
C GLU A 79 4.28 -7.28 -11.29
N VAL A 80 3.66 -8.42 -10.98
CA VAL A 80 3.80 -9.11 -9.70
C VAL A 80 4.88 -10.19 -9.78
N PHE A 81 5.75 -10.23 -8.78
CA PHE A 81 6.80 -11.22 -8.63
C PHE A 81 6.80 -11.80 -7.21
N VAL A 82 7.06 -13.09 -7.11
CA VAL A 82 7.26 -13.82 -5.84
C VAL A 82 8.75 -14.00 -5.62
N CYS A 83 9.21 -13.71 -4.41
CA CYS A 83 10.58 -13.97 -4.00
C CYS A 83 10.75 -15.46 -3.65
N ASN A 84 11.80 -16.09 -4.18
CA ASN A 84 12.12 -17.49 -3.89
C ASN A 84 13.13 -17.63 -2.73
N SER A 85 13.85 -16.55 -2.40
CA SER A 85 14.87 -16.56 -1.33
C SER A 85 14.35 -16.10 0.02
N VAL A 86 13.21 -15.41 0.03
CA VAL A 86 12.53 -14.93 1.25
C VAL A 86 11.09 -15.38 1.16
N GLU A 87 10.66 -16.16 2.14
CA GLU A 87 9.28 -16.64 2.21
C GLU A 87 8.30 -15.47 2.35
N ASN A 88 7.13 -15.60 1.72
CA ASN A 88 6.03 -14.64 1.83
C ASN A 88 6.42 -13.18 1.54
N LEU A 89 7.39 -12.98 0.65
CA LEU A 89 7.78 -11.67 0.15
C LEU A 89 7.34 -11.50 -1.30
N LEU A 90 6.43 -10.57 -1.53
CA LEU A 90 6.05 -10.12 -2.86
C LEU A 90 6.87 -8.90 -3.27
N ARG A 91 7.26 -8.87 -4.53
CA ARG A 91 7.80 -7.70 -5.20
C ARG A 91 6.85 -7.32 -6.34
N VAL A 92 6.31 -6.12 -6.29
CA VAL A 92 5.40 -5.59 -7.33
C VAL A 92 6.04 -4.37 -7.97
N LYS A 93 6.13 -4.37 -9.29
CA LYS A 93 6.54 -3.19 -10.06
C LYS A 93 5.31 -2.50 -10.62
N LEU A 94 5.32 -1.18 -10.47
CA LEU A 94 4.18 -0.33 -10.76
C LEU A 94 4.65 1.02 -11.30
N ARG A 95 3.95 1.59 -12.28
CA ARG A 95 4.35 2.88 -12.87
C ARG A 95 3.91 4.05 -11.99
N SER A 96 4.62 5.16 -12.06
CA SER A 96 4.19 6.37 -11.37
C SER A 96 2.95 6.96 -12.02
N ARG A 97 1.98 7.42 -11.22
CA ARG A 97 0.83 8.19 -11.71
C ARG A 97 1.21 9.53 -12.32
N HIS A 98 2.35 10.09 -11.92
CA HIS A 98 2.80 11.43 -12.34
C HIS A 98 3.76 11.37 -13.52
N SER A 99 4.27 10.20 -13.88
CA SER A 99 5.19 10.04 -15.00
C SER A 99 5.24 8.60 -15.51
N ASN A 100 4.98 8.43 -16.81
CA ASN A 100 5.03 7.15 -17.50
C ASN A 100 6.43 6.53 -17.57
N SER A 101 7.49 7.33 -17.41
CA SER A 101 8.89 6.85 -17.44
C SER A 101 9.39 6.34 -16.09
N VAL A 102 8.68 6.64 -15.00
CA VAL A 102 9.11 6.29 -13.65
C VAL A 102 8.40 5.01 -13.21
N ARG A 103 9.19 4.03 -12.78
CA ARG A 103 8.69 2.78 -12.17
C ARG A 103 9.10 2.73 -10.70
N HIS A 104 8.12 2.49 -9.84
CA HIS A 104 8.35 2.20 -8.43
C HIS A 104 8.26 0.69 -8.21
N THR A 105 9.00 0.21 -7.21
CA THR A 105 8.93 -1.19 -6.76
C THR A 105 8.40 -1.17 -5.34
N ALA A 106 7.32 -1.91 -5.10
CA ALA A 106 6.79 -2.18 -3.78
C ALA A 106 7.15 -3.60 -3.36
N PHE A 107 7.50 -3.75 -2.09
CA PHE A 107 7.74 -5.01 -1.41
C PHE A 107 6.70 -5.16 -0.31
N ILE A 108 6.01 -6.29 -0.30
CA ILE A 108 5.00 -6.62 0.72
C ILE A 108 5.43 -7.92 1.36
N HIS A 109 5.66 -7.87 2.67
CA HIS A 109 5.94 -9.05 3.48
C HIS A 109 4.68 -9.41 4.27
N PHE A 110 4.34 -10.69 4.29
CA PHE A 110 3.17 -11.20 5.01
C PHE A 110 3.50 -12.51 5.72
N THR A 111 2.66 -12.92 6.66
CA THR A 111 2.82 -14.17 7.41
C THR A 111 2.08 -15.31 6.72
N LEU A 112 2.42 -16.56 7.07
CA LEU A 112 1.66 -17.74 6.66
C LEU A 112 0.19 -17.67 7.13
N ASP A 113 -0.06 -17.03 8.26
CA ASP A 113 -1.42 -16.81 8.81
C ASP A 113 -2.21 -15.74 8.04
N GLY A 114 -1.62 -15.15 6.99
CA GLY A 114 -2.30 -14.17 6.16
C GLY A 114 -2.33 -12.75 6.76
N GLU A 115 -1.33 -12.37 7.56
CA GLU A 115 -1.22 -11.00 8.05
C GLU A 115 -0.13 -10.21 7.33
N ILE A 116 -0.41 -8.93 7.02
CA ILE A 116 0.61 -8.03 6.47
C ILE A 116 1.58 -7.62 7.57
N SER A 117 2.78 -8.21 7.55
CA SER A 117 3.82 -7.97 8.55
C SER A 117 4.62 -6.70 8.27
N GLY A 118 4.77 -6.30 7.00
CA GLY A 118 5.41 -5.04 6.64
C GLY A 118 5.40 -4.71 5.15
N TRP A 119 5.79 -3.49 4.81
CA TRP A 119 5.89 -3.03 3.43
C TRP A 119 7.04 -2.03 3.24
N TYR A 120 7.55 -1.98 2.02
CA TYR A 120 8.51 -0.96 1.59
C TYR A 120 8.25 -0.60 0.13
N CYS A 121 8.37 0.67 -0.24
CA CYS A 121 8.30 1.09 -1.64
C CYS A 121 9.44 2.05 -1.97
N THR A 122 9.98 1.94 -3.19
CA THR A 122 11.07 2.81 -3.67
C THR A 122 10.64 4.25 -3.99
N CYS A 123 9.40 4.63 -3.74
CA CYS A 123 8.96 6.02 -3.84
C CYS A 123 9.44 6.85 -2.65
N LYS A 124 9.43 8.18 -2.78
CA LYS A 124 9.94 9.14 -1.76
C LYS A 124 9.40 8.90 -0.34
N VAL A 125 8.17 8.41 -0.22
CA VAL A 125 7.48 8.18 1.05
C VAL A 125 7.24 6.70 1.36
N GLY A 126 7.88 5.79 0.62
CA GLY A 126 7.62 4.37 0.71
C GLY A 126 8.34 3.64 1.85
N ALA A 127 9.24 4.33 2.55
CA ALA A 127 9.93 3.83 3.75
C ALA A 127 9.11 4.02 5.05
N ARG A 128 7.95 4.67 5.00
CA ARG A 128 7.11 4.92 6.18
C ARG A 128 6.75 3.62 6.90
N VAL A 129 6.86 3.65 8.23
CA VAL A 129 6.53 2.54 9.15
C VAL A 129 5.10 2.61 9.69
N VAL A 130 4.46 3.79 9.59
CA VAL A 130 3.04 4.03 9.89
C VAL A 130 2.38 4.64 8.66
N GLY A 131 1.22 4.11 8.28
CA GLY A 131 0.60 4.41 7.00
C GLY A 131 1.44 3.90 5.82
N CYS A 132 0.94 4.09 4.60
CA CYS A 132 1.66 3.68 3.40
C CYS A 132 1.50 4.68 2.26
N CYS A 133 2.27 4.48 1.19
CA CYS A 133 2.13 5.26 -0.02
C CYS A 133 1.00 4.70 -0.90
N ALA A 134 0.50 5.51 -1.83
CA ALA A 134 -0.54 5.10 -2.78
C ALA A 134 -0.16 3.82 -3.53
N HIS A 135 1.12 3.64 -3.88
CA HIS A 135 1.61 2.41 -4.52
C HIS A 135 1.39 1.15 -3.69
N VAL A 136 1.73 1.18 -2.41
CA VAL A 136 1.50 0.05 -1.49
C VAL A 136 0.01 -0.15 -1.29
N ALA A 137 -0.74 0.93 -1.10
CA ALA A 137 -2.20 0.88 -0.98
C ALA A 137 -2.85 0.21 -2.19
N SER A 138 -2.44 0.55 -3.42
CA SER A 138 -2.88 -0.09 -4.66
C SER A 138 -2.60 -1.58 -4.68
N VAL A 139 -1.41 -2.00 -4.26
CA VAL A 139 -1.05 -3.42 -4.21
C VAL A 139 -1.94 -4.18 -3.23
N LEU A 140 -2.07 -3.68 -2.00
CA LEU A 140 -2.88 -4.32 -0.96
C LEU A 140 -4.37 -4.35 -1.34
N TRP A 141 -4.89 -3.24 -1.87
CA TRP A 141 -6.28 -3.14 -2.29
C TRP A 141 -6.58 -4.08 -3.45
N TYR A 142 -5.73 -4.13 -4.48
CA TYR A 142 -5.96 -4.99 -5.64
C TYR A 142 -5.83 -6.47 -5.30
N LEU A 143 -4.66 -6.88 -4.78
CA LEU A 143 -4.34 -8.29 -4.54
C LEU A 143 -5.10 -8.89 -3.38
N GLY A 144 -5.35 -8.11 -2.32
CA GLY A 144 -5.95 -8.57 -1.07
C GLY A 144 -7.46 -8.35 -0.98
N TYR A 145 -8.05 -7.43 -1.75
CA TYR A 145 -9.48 -7.13 -1.65
C TYR A 145 -10.21 -7.23 -2.99
N PHE A 146 -9.84 -6.39 -3.97
CA PHE A 146 -10.59 -6.25 -5.22
C PHE A 146 -10.66 -7.53 -6.04
N ARG A 147 -9.55 -8.28 -6.13
CA ARG A 147 -9.48 -9.56 -6.85
C ARG A 147 -10.50 -10.60 -6.36
N PHE A 148 -10.94 -10.50 -5.10
CA PHE A 148 -11.87 -11.43 -4.46
C PHE A 148 -13.33 -10.94 -4.43
N LEU A 149 -13.62 -9.73 -4.91
CA LEU A 149 -15.00 -9.21 -4.95
C LEU A 149 -15.92 -10.00 -5.90
N GLY A 150 -15.36 -10.79 -6.83
CA GLY A 150 -16.10 -11.72 -7.68
C GLY A 150 -16.30 -13.13 -7.07
N THR A 151 -15.71 -13.41 -5.91
CA THR A 151 -15.67 -14.75 -5.28
C THR A 151 -16.03 -14.72 -3.79
N GLN A 152 -17.12 -14.04 -3.41
CA GLN A 152 -17.75 -14.04 -2.06
C GLN A 152 -17.41 -12.89 -1.09
N LEU A 153 -17.25 -11.64 -1.56
CA LEU A 153 -17.19 -10.48 -0.64
C LEU A 153 -18.33 -9.48 -0.91
N HIS A 154 -19.09 -9.18 0.15
CA HIS A 154 -20.19 -8.20 0.07
C HIS A 154 -19.65 -6.78 -0.18
N PRO A 155 -20.29 -5.98 -1.07
CA PRO A 155 -19.88 -4.61 -1.33
C PRO A 155 -20.01 -3.77 -0.06
N LEU A 156 -18.92 -3.15 0.38
CA LEU A 156 -18.97 -2.18 1.47
C LEU A 156 -19.48 -0.84 0.96
N LYS A 157 -20.64 -0.42 1.48
CA LYS A 157 -21.15 0.94 1.35
C LYS A 157 -20.40 1.82 2.35
N PHE A 158 -19.73 2.87 1.87
CA PHE A 158 -19.18 3.90 2.75
C PHE A 158 -20.35 4.67 3.35
N HIS A 159 -20.49 4.67 4.68
CA HIS A 159 -21.52 5.45 5.37
C HIS A 159 -21.20 6.95 5.22
N GLY A 160 -22.19 7.75 4.82
CA GLY A 160 -22.03 9.17 4.51
C GLY A 160 -21.67 10.07 5.70
N SER A 161 -21.63 9.53 6.91
CA SER A 161 -21.26 10.26 8.13
C SER A 161 -19.74 10.32 8.40
N MET A 162 -18.90 9.73 7.55
CA MET A 162 -17.46 9.72 7.74
C MET A 162 -16.81 10.88 7.01
N THR A 163 -16.40 11.89 7.78
CA THR A 163 -15.71 13.09 7.32
C THR A 163 -14.23 12.78 7.06
N ASP A 164 -13.70 13.31 5.95
CA ASP A 164 -12.31 13.15 5.55
C ASP A 164 -11.38 13.93 6.51
N ALA A 165 -10.21 13.40 6.85
CA ALA A 165 -9.26 14.08 7.75
C ALA A 165 -8.66 15.37 7.15
N SER A 166 -8.87 15.64 5.85
CA SER A 166 -8.59 16.93 5.23
C SER A 166 -9.59 18.03 5.61
N LEU A 167 -10.75 17.66 6.14
CA LEU A 167 -11.73 18.58 6.70
C LEU A 167 -11.38 18.80 8.18
N LEU A 168 -10.37 19.63 8.42
CA LEU A 168 -10.18 20.20 9.75
C LEU A 168 -11.40 21.11 10.03
N PRO A 169 -12.07 20.99 11.18
CA PRO A 169 -13.01 22.03 11.59
C PRO A 169 -12.24 23.35 11.65
N GLU A 170 -12.81 24.42 11.08
CA GLU A 170 -12.24 25.75 11.23
C GLU A 170 -12.22 26.05 12.73
N THR A 171 -11.02 26.01 13.33
CA THR A 171 -10.83 26.55 14.65
C THR A 171 -10.78 28.05 14.48
N ASP A 172 -11.83 28.74 14.94
CA ASP A 172 -11.82 30.17 15.19
C ASP A 172 -10.71 30.46 16.22
N SER A 173 -9.50 30.63 15.71
CA SER A 173 -8.39 31.18 16.47
C SER A 173 -8.51 32.70 16.39
N GLU A 174 -9.48 33.25 17.10
CA GLU A 174 -9.47 34.66 17.46
C GLU A 174 -8.32 34.87 18.43
N SER A 175 -7.14 35.13 17.89
CA SER A 175 -6.04 35.73 18.64
C SER A 175 -6.42 37.18 18.92
N GLU A 176 -7.01 37.45 20.08
CA GLU A 176 -7.06 38.80 20.66
C GLU A 176 -5.61 39.26 20.88
N SER A 177 -5.14 40.12 19.98
CA SER A 177 -3.92 40.90 20.20
C SER A 177 -4.25 42.01 21.19
N GLU A 178 -3.78 41.89 22.44
CA GLU A 178 -3.76 42.99 23.40
C GLU A 178 -2.85 44.11 22.84
N GLU A 179 -3.45 45.27 22.52
CA GLU A 179 -2.73 46.50 22.25
C GLU A 179 -2.13 47.03 23.57
N ILE A 180 -0.81 47.14 23.62
CA ILE A 180 -0.09 47.89 24.67
C ILE A 180 0.02 49.33 24.17
N PRO A 181 -0.54 50.35 24.85
CA PRO A 181 -0.30 51.74 24.49
C PRO A 181 1.10 52.15 24.98
N GLU A 182 1.95 52.58 24.05
CA GLU A 182 3.11 53.39 24.36
C GLU A 182 2.67 54.85 24.61
N GLU A 183 3.00 55.34 25.81
CA GLU A 183 3.51 56.68 26.21
C GLU A 183 2.86 57.24 27.49
#